data_AF-A0A813FS87-F1
#
_entry.id   AF-A0A813FS87-F1
#
_cell.length_a   1.000
_cell.length_b   1.000
_cell.length_c   1.000
_cell.angle_alpha   90.00
_cell.angle_beta   90.00
_cell.angle_gamma   90.00
#
_symmetry.space_group_name_H-M   'P 1'
#
loop_
_entity.id
_entity.type
_entity.pdbx_description
1 polymer ?
#
loop_
_entity_poly.entity_id
_entity_poly.type
_entity_poly.pdbx_seq_one_letter_code
_entity_poly.pdbx_strand_id
1 'polypeptide(L)'
;MLEFVHSRYNYSHLLKLDDDCYVQPSHLLKLFHTQRSVNSYVGLRRNHGRPVRDPSHAFYLSEQDYFMQELPPHATGFAYLLSWDLVDNFYKESTGAEDLSGPARNHNGDLADAFRHLAGAH
;
A
#
# COMPACT_ATOMS: atom_id res chain seq x y z
N MET A 1 -9.13 -5.83 -4.41
CA MET A 1 -8.52 -5.81 -3.04
C MET A 1 -8.64 -4.44 -2.40
N LEU A 2 -8.10 -3.38 -3.01
CA LEU A 2 -8.15 -2.02 -2.44
C LEU A 2 -9.59 -1.55 -2.16
N GLU A 3 -10.52 -1.64 -3.12
CA GLU A 3 -11.94 -1.32 -2.92
C GLU A 3 -12.55 -2.09 -1.72
N PHE A 4 -12.31 -3.39 -1.63
CA PHE A 4 -12.88 -4.24 -0.56
C PHE A 4 -12.42 -3.76 0.82
N VAL A 5 -11.13 -3.48 0.98
CA VAL A 5 -10.58 -3.02 2.27
C VAL A 5 -11.02 -1.59 2.56
N HIS A 6 -10.90 -0.71 1.57
CA HIS A 6 -11.19 0.72 1.71
C HIS A 6 -12.65 1.02 2.07
N SER A 7 -13.59 0.28 1.50
CA SER A 7 -15.03 0.46 1.75
C SER A 7 -15.52 -0.11 3.09
N ARG A 8 -14.72 -0.91 3.81
CA ARG A 8 -15.19 -1.70 4.96
C ARG A 8 -14.47 -1.43 6.26
N TYR A 9 -13.23 -0.93 6.20
CA TYR A 9 -12.39 -0.80 7.37
C TYR A 9 -11.85 0.62 7.53
N ASN A 10 -11.72 1.06 8.77
CA ASN A 10 -10.97 2.26 9.12
C ASN A 10 -9.52 1.85 9.43
N TYR A 11 -8.56 2.46 8.74
CA TYR A 11 -7.14 2.14 8.89
C TYR A 11 -6.28 3.37 8.54
N SER A 12 -5.07 3.43 9.10
CA SER A 12 -4.09 4.46 8.74
C SER A 12 -3.15 4.01 7.62
N HIS A 13 -2.83 2.71 7.59
CA HIS A 13 -1.94 2.10 6.62
C HIS A 13 -2.42 0.71 6.24
N LEU A 14 -2.15 0.32 5.00
CA LEU A 14 -2.44 -1.01 4.46
C LEU A 14 -1.14 -1.71 4.11
N LEU A 15 -0.85 -2.82 4.79
CA LEU A 15 0.25 -3.72 4.42
C LEU A 15 -0.31 -4.84 3.53
N LYS A 16 0.09 -4.87 2.26
CA LYS A 16 -0.09 -6.03 1.39
C LYS A 16 1.14 -6.92 1.51
N LEU A 17 0.93 -8.23 1.60
CA LEU A 17 1.97 -9.25 1.52
C LEU A 17 1.44 -10.51 0.84
N ASP A 18 2.35 -11.37 0.36
CA ASP A 18 2.01 -12.74 -0.05
C ASP A 18 1.89 -13.67 1.18
N ASP A 19 1.30 -14.86 1.00
CA ASP A 19 1.06 -15.84 2.06
C ASP A 19 2.33 -16.62 2.48
N ASP A 20 3.40 -16.50 1.69
CA ASP A 20 4.73 -17.05 1.96
C ASP A 20 5.68 -16.02 2.62
N CYS A 21 5.17 -14.86 3.03
CA CYS A 21 5.95 -13.79 3.64
C CYS A 21 5.88 -13.80 5.18
N TYR A 22 7.02 -13.52 5.83
CA TYR A 22 7.09 -13.29 7.28
C TYR A 22 7.23 -11.79 7.59
N VAL A 23 6.46 -11.31 8.55
CA VAL A 23 6.54 -9.93 9.06
C VAL A 23 7.16 -9.94 10.46
N GLN A 24 8.27 -9.23 10.63
CA GLN A 24 8.82 -8.96 11.96
C GLN A 24 8.12 -7.72 12.57
N PRO A 25 7.29 -7.86 13.62
CA PRO A 25 6.45 -6.76 14.10
C PRO A 25 7.24 -5.55 14.59
N SER A 26 8.38 -5.78 15.25
CA SER A 26 9.23 -4.69 15.77
C SER A 26 9.80 -3.80 14.67
N HIS A 27 10.14 -4.37 13.51
CA HIS A 27 10.61 -3.59 12.35
C HIS A 27 9.46 -2.84 11.69
N LEU A 28 8.28 -3.45 11.60
CA LEU A 28 7.09 -2.78 11.07
C LEU A 28 6.70 -1.56 11.93
N LEU A 29 6.72 -1.69 13.25
CA LEU A 29 6.47 -0.57 14.16
C LEU A 29 7.52 0.54 13.97
N LYS A 30 8.80 0.19 13.87
CA LYS A 30 9.86 1.17 13.59
C LYS A 30 9.65 1.88 12.25
N LEU A 31 9.13 1.19 11.24
CA LEU A 31 8.80 1.77 9.95
C LEU A 31 7.73 2.86 10.09
N PHE A 32 6.64 2.59 10.83
CA PHE A 32 5.58 3.57 11.07
C PHE A 32 6.07 4.84 11.80
N HIS A 33 7.10 4.75 12.63
CA HIS A 33 7.66 5.92 13.33
C HIS A 33 8.63 6.74 12.47
N THR A 34 9.16 6.17 11.38
CA THR A 34 10.24 6.77 10.58
C THR A 34 9.81 7.20 9.19
N GLN A 35 8.73 6.62 8.65
CA GLN A 35 8.22 6.93 7.32
C GLN A 35 7.15 8.02 7.35
N ARG A 36 6.96 8.69 6.21
CA ARG A 36 5.84 9.61 6.02
C ARG A 36 4.52 8.83 6.14
N SER A 37 3.59 9.38 6.90
CA SER A 37 2.26 8.80 7.13
C SER A 37 1.22 9.18 6.06
N VAL A 38 1.61 10.03 5.10
CA VAL A 38 0.73 10.59 4.05
C VAL A 38 1.42 10.44 2.70
N ASN A 39 0.64 10.12 1.67
CA ASN A 39 1.04 9.89 0.30
C ASN A 39 2.27 8.99 0.20
N SER A 40 2.26 7.88 0.95
CA SER A 40 3.42 7.00 1.09
C SER A 40 3.17 5.62 0.48
N TYR A 41 4.16 5.20 -0.30
CA TYR A 41 4.25 3.86 -0.88
C TYR A 41 5.64 3.30 -0.56
N VAL A 42 5.67 2.36 0.39
CA VAL A 42 6.91 1.84 0.95
C VAL A 42 7.02 0.35 0.66
N GLY A 43 8.13 -0.06 0.06
CA GLY A 43 8.43 -1.46 -0.21
C GLY A 43 9.83 -1.58 -0.81
N LEU A 44 10.22 -2.78 -1.23
CA LEU A 44 11.46 -2.94 -1.96
C LEU A 44 11.29 -2.39 -3.39
N ARG A 45 11.77 -1.17 -3.60
CA ARG A 45 11.64 -0.46 -4.86
C ARG A 45 12.53 -1.09 -5.94
N ARG A 46 11.94 -1.46 -7.07
CA ARG A 46 12.63 -1.77 -8.34
C ARG A 46 12.62 -0.53 -9.22
N ASN A 47 13.80 -0.19 -9.74
CA ASN A 47 13.99 0.86 -10.73
C ASN A 47 14.53 0.22 -12.01
N HIS A 48 14.21 0.81 -13.16
CA HIS A 48 14.72 0.39 -14.48
C HIS A 48 14.50 -1.10 -14.78
N GLY A 49 13.39 -1.66 -14.29
CA GLY A 49 13.02 -3.05 -14.58
C GLY A 49 12.71 -3.20 -16.06
N ARG A 50 13.26 -4.21 -16.73
CA ARG A 50 12.97 -4.45 -18.14
C ARG A 50 11.81 -5.44 -18.27
N PRO A 51 10.81 -5.17 -19.14
CA PRO A 51 9.78 -6.15 -19.47
C PRO A 51 10.41 -7.44 -19.99
N VAL A 52 9.91 -8.59 -19.55
CA VAL A 52 10.39 -9.88 -20.06
C VAL A 52 9.73 -10.14 -21.41
N ARG A 53 10.53 -10.24 -22.48
CA ARG A 53 10.04 -10.42 -23.86
C ARG A 53 10.02 -11.87 -24.33
N ASP A 54 10.38 -12.81 -23.47
CA ASP A 54 10.34 -14.25 -23.75
C ASP A 54 8.94 -14.81 -23.44
N PRO A 55 8.18 -15.31 -24.44
CA PRO A 55 6.83 -15.87 -24.24
C PRO A 55 6.77 -17.09 -23.32
N SER A 56 7.88 -17.77 -23.07
CA SER A 56 7.93 -18.92 -22.16
C SER A 56 8.05 -18.53 -20.68
N HIS A 57 8.34 -17.26 -20.39
CA HIS A 57 8.54 -16.80 -19.02
C HIS A 57 7.21 -16.44 -18.34
N ALA A 58 7.06 -16.78 -17.06
CA ALA A 58 5.85 -16.49 -16.27
C ALA A 58 5.50 -14.99 -16.13
N PHE A 59 6.41 -14.09 -16.50
CA PHE A 59 6.23 -12.63 -16.46
C PHE A 59 6.37 -12.01 -17.85
N TYR A 60 6.11 -12.81 -18.90
CA TYR A 60 6.11 -12.34 -20.27
C TYR A 60 5.17 -11.13 -20.43
N LEU A 61 5.71 -10.07 -21.02
CA LEU A 61 4.98 -8.88 -21.38
C LEU A 61 5.34 -8.54 -22.83
N SER A 62 4.38 -8.63 -23.74
CA SER A 62 4.63 -8.39 -25.16
C SER A 62 4.92 -6.91 -25.42
N GLU A 63 5.62 -6.60 -26.52
CA GLU A 63 5.81 -5.20 -26.95
C GLU A 63 4.48 -4.54 -27.35
N GLN A 64 3.50 -5.33 -27.78
CA GLN A 64 2.16 -4.82 -28.13
C GLN A 64 1.40 -4.35 -26.89
N ASP A 65 1.48 -5.09 -25.78
CA ASP A 65 0.80 -4.73 -24.52
C ASP A 65 1.55 -3.63 -23.77
N TYR A 66 2.88 -3.60 -23.91
CA TYR A 66 3.73 -2.61 -23.26
C TYR A 66 4.96 -2.31 -24.10
N PHE A 67 4.89 -1.23 -24.88
CA PHE A 67 5.92 -0.86 -25.85
C PHE A 67 7.17 -0.23 -25.22
N MET A 68 7.12 0.24 -23.97
CA MET A 68 8.27 0.88 -23.34
C MET A 68 9.35 -0.14 -22.98
N GLN A 69 10.61 0.29 -22.97
CA GLN A 69 11.76 -0.56 -22.66
C GLN A 69 12.00 -0.75 -21.15
N GLU A 70 11.44 0.14 -20.34
CA GLU A 70 11.54 0.11 -18.88
C GLU A 70 10.16 0.19 -18.25
N LEU A 71 9.95 -0.60 -17.21
CA LEU A 71 8.80 -0.54 -16.34
C LEU A 71 8.92 0.69 -15.43
N PRO A 72 7.79 1.32 -15.06
CA PRO A 72 7.81 2.40 -14.07
C PRO A 72 8.37 1.87 -12.74
N PRO A 73 8.96 2.74 -11.91
CA PRO A 73 9.35 2.38 -10.56
C PRO A 73 8.17 1.80 -9.78
N HIS A 74 8.38 0.65 -9.14
CA HIS A 74 7.35 -0.05 -8.38
C HIS A 74 7.96 -0.79 -7.19
N ALA A 75 7.16 -1.10 -6.17
CA ALA A 75 7.57 -2.07 -5.15
C ALA A 75 7.42 -3.49 -5.71
N THR A 76 8.36 -4.37 -5.36
CA THR A 76 8.25 -5.80 -5.66
C THR A 76 6.99 -6.43 -5.05
N GLY A 77 6.49 -7.49 -5.68
CA GLY A 77 5.21 -8.12 -5.33
C GLY A 77 5.08 -8.67 -3.91
N PHE A 78 6.19 -9.11 -3.29
CA PHE A 78 6.13 -9.85 -2.01
C PHE A 78 5.53 -9.04 -0.85
N ALA A 79 5.84 -7.75 -0.74
CA ALA A 79 5.26 -6.89 0.29
C ALA A 79 5.40 -5.40 -0.02
N TYR A 80 4.36 -4.63 0.33
CA TYR A 80 4.40 -3.18 0.37
C TYR A 80 3.37 -2.59 1.33
N LEU A 81 3.68 -1.41 1.84
CA LEU A 81 2.87 -0.61 2.74
C LEU A 81 2.38 0.65 2.01
N LEU A 82 1.09 0.95 2.14
CA LEU A 82 0.46 2.15 1.58
C LEU A 82 -0.17 2.97 2.70
N SER A 83 -0.06 4.30 2.64
CA SER A 83 -0.87 5.18 3.48
C SER A 83 -2.34 5.18 3.03
N TRP A 84 -3.26 5.42 3.96
CA TRP A 84 -4.69 5.44 3.67
C TRP A 84 -5.07 6.43 2.56
N ASP A 85 -4.51 7.64 2.59
CA ASP A 85 -4.80 8.70 1.60
C ASP A 85 -4.34 8.32 0.19
N LEU A 86 -3.24 7.57 0.06
CA LEU A 86 -2.81 7.05 -1.22
C LEU A 86 -3.78 5.97 -1.73
N VAL A 87 -4.28 5.11 -0.84
CA VAL A 87 -5.30 4.10 -1.22
C VAL A 87 -6.62 4.76 -1.60
N ASP A 88 -7.04 5.81 -0.90
CA ASP A 88 -8.22 6.62 -1.22
C ASP A 88 -8.10 7.23 -2.62
N ASN A 89 -6.94 7.82 -2.94
CA ASN A 89 -6.66 8.32 -4.29
C ASN A 89 -6.77 7.22 -5.35
N PHE A 90 -6.16 6.05 -5.13
CA PHE A 90 -6.28 4.93 -6.08
C PHE A 90 -7.71 4.43 -6.22
N TYR A 91 -8.48 4.41 -5.13
CA TYR A 91 -9.88 3.99 -5.15
C TYR A 91 -10.74 4.96 -5.97
N LYS A 92 -10.61 6.28 -5.74
CA LYS A 92 -11.31 7.33 -6.48
C LYS A 92 -10.99 7.28 -7.98
N GLU A 93 -9.71 7.21 -8.32
CA GLU A 93 -9.26 7.09 -9.73
C GLU A 93 -9.79 5.82 -10.39
N SER A 94 -9.79 4.69 -9.68
CA SER A 94 -10.27 3.41 -10.23
C SER A 94 -11.78 3.34 -10.45
N THR A 95 -12.56 4.14 -9.72
CA THR A 95 -14.03 4.12 -9.74
C THR A 95 -14.63 5.32 -10.47
N GLY A 96 -13.84 6.34 -10.81
CA GLY A 96 -14.33 7.61 -11.35
C GLY A 96 -15.19 8.40 -10.36
N ALA A 97 -15.11 8.07 -9.06
CA ALA A 97 -15.84 8.78 -8.02
C ALA A 97 -15.17 10.14 -7.76
N GLU A 98 -15.92 11.24 -7.94
CA GLU A 98 -15.44 12.56 -7.55
C GLU A 98 -15.25 12.67 -6.03
N ASP A 99 -14.33 13.57 -5.65
CA ASP A 99 -13.84 13.76 -4.29
C ASP A 99 -14.95 14.03 -3.27
N LEU A 100 -15.28 13.01 -2.46
CA LEU A 100 -16.20 13.13 -1.32
C LEU A 100 -15.47 13.47 0.00
N SER A 101 -14.19 13.86 -0.03
CA SER A 101 -13.46 14.12 1.21
C SER A 101 -13.85 15.46 1.86
N GLY A 102 -14.70 15.36 2.89
CA GLY A 102 -14.67 16.30 4.01
C GLY A 102 -13.30 16.26 4.72
N PRO A 103 -12.98 17.25 5.57
CA PRO A 103 -11.62 17.53 6.01
C PRO A 103 -10.95 16.32 6.66
N ALA A 104 -9.68 16.10 6.28
CA ALA A 104 -8.80 15.07 6.79
C ALA A 104 -8.94 14.90 8.31
N ARG A 105 -9.40 13.72 8.75
CA ARG A 105 -9.47 13.40 10.17
C ARG A 105 -8.06 13.17 10.70
N ASN A 106 -7.67 13.97 11.69
CA ASN A 106 -6.38 13.85 12.38
C ASN A 106 -6.30 12.49 13.11
N HIS A 107 -5.64 11.50 12.50
CA HIS A 107 -5.48 10.14 13.04
C HIS A 107 -4.54 10.02 14.25
N ASN A 108 -3.92 11.13 14.70
CA ASN A 108 -3.02 11.11 15.86
C ASN A 108 -3.74 10.95 17.21
N GLY A 109 -5.06 11.20 17.28
CA GLY A 109 -5.84 11.00 18.52
C GLY A 109 -6.29 9.55 18.76
N ASP A 110 -6.52 8.80 17.68
CA ASP A 110 -7.31 7.56 17.71
C ASP A 110 -6.49 6.34 18.21
N LEU A 111 -5.20 6.29 17.88
CA LEU A 111 -4.32 5.21 18.33
C LEU A 111 -4.04 5.28 19.84
N ALA A 112 -3.87 6.50 20.39
CA ALA A 112 -3.63 6.68 21.82
C ALA A 112 -4.83 6.24 22.67
N ASP A 113 -6.06 6.39 22.17
CA ASP A 113 -7.28 5.96 22.85
C ASP A 113 -7.55 4.45 22.68
N ALA A 114 -7.23 3.88 21.51
CA ALA A 114 -7.32 2.43 21.28
C ALA A 114 -6.41 1.62 22.23
N PHE A 115 -5.20 2.11 22.53
CA PHE A 115 -4.29 1.46 23.49
C PHE A 115 -4.71 1.66 24.96
N ARG A 116 -5.44 2.74 25.29
CA ARG A 116 -5.98 2.94 26.65
C ARG A 116 -7.09 1.95 27.00
N HIS A 117 -7.91 1.55 26.02
CA HIS A 117 -8.96 0.56 26.24
C HIS A 117 -8.42 -0.87 26.41
N LEU A 118 -7.29 -1.20 25.78
CA LEU A 118 -6.65 -2.52 25.95
C LEU A 118 -5.84 -2.64 27.25
N ALA A 119 -5.37 -1.53 27.82
CA ALA A 119 -4.65 -1.52 29.10
C ALA A 119 -5.57 -1.47 30.35
N GLY A 120 -6.89 -1.41 30.15
CA GLY A 120 -7.89 -1.25 31.22
C GLY A 120 -8.76 -2.49 31.53
N ALA A 121 -8.51 -3.63 30.89
CA ALA A 121 -9.19 -4.88 31.24
C ALA A 121 -8.34 -5.65 32.26
N HIS A 122 -8.78 -5.62 33.52
CA HIS A 122 -8.24 -6.36 34.65
C HIS A 122 -8.16 -7.87 34.42
#